data_AF-A0A1J4MEQ9-F1
#
_entry.id   AF-A0A1J4MEQ9-F1
#
_cell.length_a   1.000
_cell.length_b   1.000
_cell.length_c   1.000
_cell.angle_alpha   90.00
_cell.angle_beta   90.00
_cell.angle_gamma   90.00
#
_symmetry.space_group_name_H-M   'P 1'
#
loop_
_entity.id
_entity.type
_entity.pdbx_description
1 polymer ?
#
loop_
_entity_poly.entity_id
_entity_poly.type
_entity_poly.pdbx_seq_one_letter_code
_entity_poly.pdbx_strand_id
1 'polypeptide(L)'
;MKAKIKNPQNTLKCCFEWFKTFKIMENGDVTCNDVFDVLIPSNLLLFIQELSPMFFADYVLTDEHSAEMAKGLHFLMDGINDYMDGRFRDEIDTLDYDLIASAIEKKGKVQNEILCEICRVCGFVIVFAVESEYNEDVISNMMILSEDAQIELQHMIQITGEFAEGEEESDEVEEDRSGVGGGQVGISLAHADELERRIDALEKQLKSEQKARQTAEDALKKVSAKPKSAIEETEKLENEVWNLQNEKTQLIKEKKELETKLKGDIKDLQSEIDQYKSEAGKVEGLEQQIKKLKEKVDSLLELKRQNEKLIKQLEELENGGGSGGGGDGGDSEGNKKSTQLLKDRISDLEEEIEKNENEKDELNEQLNKVKQQQEKFQKELKIKQDQVKVLVKLLDDNGISIAGKVDINLEEVESFPKPGTESFYITQLSILTEQLNMQKQLLLSEQKRIQLLESQGNKAAPGDSTSHSEKSSDSDFATISTLKQQIMIREQEVELHLSAKKDIEKRTQMELKLLSTCLHDMALKYHQCKSIIKQLDEELSSLKQKCQISINSIDQESGIYNKDGIHSLNEVSYSENIN
;
A
#
# COMPACT_ATOMS: atom_id res chain seq x y z
N MET A 1 -36.31 -11.42 -19.06
CA MET A 1 -37.38 -10.63 -18.37
C MET A 1 -36.68 -9.62 -17.47
N LYS A 2 -36.80 -8.29 -17.65
CA LYS A 2 -36.08 -7.34 -16.77
C LYS A 2 -36.63 -7.38 -15.34
N ALA A 3 -35.79 -7.75 -14.36
CA ALA A 3 -36.14 -7.71 -12.95
C ALA A 3 -36.45 -6.26 -12.53
N LYS A 4 -37.65 -6.02 -11.98
CA LYS A 4 -38.09 -4.66 -11.60
C LYS A 4 -37.74 -4.37 -10.15
N ILE A 5 -36.91 -3.34 -9.95
CA ILE A 5 -36.67 -2.72 -8.65
C ILE A 5 -38.01 -2.23 -8.10
N LYS A 6 -38.44 -2.80 -6.96
CA LYS A 6 -39.82 -2.65 -6.46
C LYS A 6 -40.08 -1.27 -5.86
N ASN A 7 -39.06 -0.62 -5.31
CA ASN A 7 -39.16 0.71 -4.70
C ASN A 7 -37.87 1.53 -4.94
N PRO A 8 -37.68 2.10 -6.14
CA PRO A 8 -36.43 2.78 -6.48
C PRO A 8 -36.13 3.99 -5.58
N GLN A 9 -37.13 4.65 -5.00
CA GLN A 9 -36.90 5.73 -4.03
C GLN A 9 -36.22 5.22 -2.74
N ASN A 10 -36.60 4.03 -2.26
CA ASN A 10 -35.96 3.42 -1.10
C ASN A 10 -34.56 2.92 -1.45
N THR A 11 -34.41 2.19 -2.56
CA THR A 11 -33.11 1.70 -3.04
C THR A 11 -32.11 2.84 -3.21
N LEU A 12 -32.48 3.97 -3.83
CA LEU A 12 -31.62 5.16 -3.97
C LEU A 12 -31.25 5.82 -2.62
N LYS A 13 -32.14 5.78 -1.62
CA LYS A 13 -31.82 6.24 -0.26
C LYS A 13 -30.78 5.32 0.39
N CYS A 14 -30.90 4.01 0.23
CA CYS A 14 -29.91 3.03 0.70
C CYS A 14 -28.55 3.21 -0.03
N CYS A 15 -28.55 3.47 -1.35
CA CYS A 15 -27.34 3.84 -2.10
C CYS A 15 -26.64 5.04 -1.46
N PHE A 16 -27.39 6.09 -1.14
CA PHE A 16 -26.83 7.31 -0.56
C PHE A 16 -26.40 7.15 0.91
N GLU A 17 -27.03 6.26 1.68
CA GLU A 17 -26.53 5.87 3.00
C GLU A 17 -25.18 5.14 2.90
N TRP A 18 -24.98 4.32 1.86
CA TRP A 18 -23.68 3.70 1.56
C TRP A 18 -22.63 4.71 1.08
N PHE A 19 -22.93 5.61 0.14
CA PHE A 19 -21.95 6.61 -0.33
C PHE A 19 -21.40 7.51 0.81
N LYS A 20 -22.16 7.71 1.89
CA LYS A 20 -21.69 8.46 3.07
C LYS A 20 -20.58 7.78 3.89
N THR A 21 -20.29 6.51 3.66
CA THR A 21 -19.22 5.78 4.38
C THR A 21 -17.84 5.98 3.74
N PHE A 22 -17.76 6.69 2.61
CA PHE A 22 -16.53 6.93 1.87
C PHE A 22 -15.70 8.06 2.47
N LYS A 23 -14.37 7.94 2.41
CA LYS A 23 -13.44 8.86 3.07
C LYS A 23 -13.48 10.25 2.42
N ILE A 24 -13.75 10.36 1.11
CA ILE A 24 -13.94 11.68 0.46
C ILE A 24 -15.16 12.46 0.97
N MET A 25 -16.17 11.79 1.52
CA MET A 25 -17.29 12.45 2.20
C MET A 25 -16.97 12.77 3.67
N GLU A 26 -16.24 11.90 4.38
CA GLU A 26 -15.82 12.15 5.77
C GLU A 26 -14.82 13.30 5.90
N ASN A 27 -13.85 13.38 4.97
CA ASN A 27 -12.85 14.45 4.89
C ASN A 27 -13.43 15.80 4.44
N GLY A 28 -14.62 15.79 3.82
CA GLY A 28 -15.24 16.98 3.24
C GLY A 28 -14.72 17.37 1.86
N ASP A 29 -13.96 16.50 1.19
CA ASP A 29 -13.48 16.69 -0.19
C ASP A 29 -14.66 16.79 -1.18
N VAL A 30 -15.76 16.07 -0.90
CA VAL A 30 -17.02 16.14 -1.66
C VAL A 30 -18.21 16.35 -0.71
N THR A 31 -19.08 17.32 -1.01
CA THR A 31 -20.33 17.57 -0.28
C THR A 31 -21.55 17.15 -1.10
N CYS A 32 -22.11 15.97 -0.81
CA CYS A 32 -23.36 15.47 -1.41
C CYS A 32 -24.51 15.46 -0.38
N ASN A 33 -25.70 15.93 -0.77
CA ASN A 33 -26.90 15.96 0.08
C ASN A 33 -27.89 14.82 -0.22
N ASP A 34 -27.82 14.26 -1.42
CA ASP A 34 -28.58 13.10 -1.90
C ASP A 34 -27.79 12.32 -2.97
N VAL A 35 -28.39 11.25 -3.52
CA VAL A 35 -27.77 10.43 -4.58
C VAL A 35 -27.59 11.18 -5.90
N PHE A 36 -28.39 12.22 -6.17
CA PHE A 36 -28.29 12.99 -7.40
C PHE A 36 -27.03 13.86 -7.37
N ASP A 37 -26.68 14.41 -6.20
CA ASP A 37 -25.39 15.09 -5.99
C ASP A 37 -24.19 14.15 -6.21
N VAL A 38 -24.30 12.88 -5.81
CA VAL A 38 -23.23 11.87 -6.02
C VAL A 38 -23.03 11.59 -7.51
N LEU A 39 -24.11 11.49 -8.28
CA LEU A 39 -24.07 11.14 -9.71
C LEU A 39 -23.73 12.32 -10.64
N ILE A 40 -23.39 13.49 -10.09
CA ILE A 40 -22.72 14.53 -10.89
C ILE A 40 -21.34 13.99 -11.30
N PRO A 41 -20.95 13.98 -12.60
CA PRO A 41 -19.73 13.33 -13.08
C PRO A 41 -18.46 13.68 -12.29
N SER A 42 -18.27 14.95 -11.92
CA SER A 42 -17.11 15.40 -11.13
C SER A 42 -17.04 14.76 -9.74
N ASN A 43 -18.20 14.50 -9.12
CA ASN A 43 -18.28 13.88 -7.81
C ASN A 43 -18.14 12.36 -7.95
N LEU A 44 -18.84 11.77 -8.92
CA LEU A 44 -18.80 10.33 -9.20
C LEU A 44 -17.39 9.85 -9.55
N LEU A 45 -16.62 10.62 -10.33
CA LEU A 45 -15.22 10.31 -10.62
C LEU A 45 -14.38 10.19 -9.34
N LEU A 46 -14.60 11.05 -8.34
CA LEU A 46 -13.85 11.00 -7.08
C LEU A 46 -14.19 9.74 -6.27
N PHE A 47 -15.47 9.30 -6.26
CA PHE A 47 -15.84 8.00 -5.66
C PHE A 47 -15.19 6.84 -6.41
N ILE A 48 -15.17 6.87 -7.74
CA ILE A 48 -14.54 5.84 -8.58
C ILE A 48 -13.01 5.79 -8.35
N GLN A 49 -12.37 6.94 -8.19
CA GLN A 49 -10.94 7.06 -7.87
C GLN A 49 -10.60 6.61 -6.44
N GLU A 50 -11.50 6.76 -5.46
CA GLU A 50 -11.32 6.16 -4.12
C GLU A 50 -11.39 4.62 -4.21
N LEU A 51 -12.21 4.06 -5.12
CA LEU A 51 -12.42 2.61 -5.27
C LEU A 51 -11.29 1.88 -6.03
N SER A 52 -10.80 2.44 -7.13
CA SER A 52 -9.62 1.91 -7.85
C SER A 52 -8.71 3.06 -8.28
N PRO A 53 -7.83 3.52 -7.37
CA PRO A 53 -6.92 4.62 -7.67
C PRO A 53 -5.87 4.24 -8.71
N MET A 54 -5.53 2.96 -8.88
CA MET A 54 -4.54 2.55 -9.90
C MET A 54 -5.12 2.62 -11.32
N PHE A 55 -6.37 2.21 -11.53
CA PHE A 55 -6.98 2.23 -12.87
C PHE A 55 -7.47 3.65 -13.24
N PHE A 56 -8.03 4.38 -12.29
CA PHE A 56 -8.61 5.70 -12.53
C PHE A 56 -7.70 6.89 -12.20
N ALA A 57 -6.41 6.68 -11.88
CA ALA A 57 -5.43 7.75 -11.60
C ALA A 57 -5.39 8.84 -12.69
N ASP A 58 -5.31 8.41 -13.95
CA ASP A 58 -5.19 9.28 -15.12
C ASP A 58 -6.55 9.68 -15.73
N TYR A 59 -7.68 9.24 -15.15
CA TYR A 59 -9.00 9.65 -15.60
C TYR A 59 -9.28 11.10 -15.20
N VAL A 60 -9.45 11.95 -16.22
CA VAL A 60 -9.76 13.37 -16.05
C VAL A 60 -10.96 13.70 -16.94
N LEU A 61 -11.99 14.34 -16.37
CA LEU A 61 -13.10 14.87 -17.15
C LEU A 61 -12.63 16.06 -17.98
N THR A 62 -13.01 16.07 -19.26
CA THR A 62 -12.81 17.22 -20.13
C THR A 62 -13.82 18.33 -19.80
N ASP A 63 -13.59 19.53 -20.32
CA ASP A 63 -14.57 20.63 -20.26
C ASP A 63 -15.92 20.20 -20.87
N GLU A 64 -15.91 19.35 -21.90
CA GLU A 64 -17.11 18.80 -22.55
C GLU A 64 -17.84 17.79 -21.64
N HIS A 65 -17.13 16.87 -20.98
CA HIS A 65 -17.72 15.95 -20.01
C HIS A 65 -18.30 16.67 -18.77
N SER A 66 -17.73 17.84 -18.44
CA SER A 66 -18.17 18.68 -17.33
C SER A 66 -19.35 19.59 -17.72
N ALA A 67 -19.46 19.98 -19.00
CA ALA A 67 -20.55 20.79 -19.53
C ALA A 67 -21.81 19.97 -19.90
N GLU A 68 -21.62 18.74 -20.40
CA GLU A 68 -22.70 17.83 -20.79
C GLU A 68 -22.74 16.61 -19.87
N MET A 69 -23.59 16.68 -18.84
CA MET A 69 -23.69 15.66 -17.79
C MET A 69 -23.96 14.25 -18.32
N ALA A 70 -24.73 14.11 -19.41
CA ALA A 70 -24.98 12.83 -20.07
C ALA A 70 -23.69 12.21 -20.63
N LYS A 71 -22.85 13.00 -21.33
CA LYS A 71 -21.53 12.55 -21.82
C LYS A 71 -20.58 12.20 -20.68
N GLY A 72 -20.55 13.02 -19.62
CA GLY A 72 -19.74 12.75 -18.44
C GLY A 72 -20.13 11.45 -17.73
N LEU A 73 -21.44 11.16 -17.61
CA LEU A 73 -21.92 9.89 -17.07
C LEU A 73 -21.60 8.70 -17.98
N HIS A 74 -21.80 8.83 -19.30
CA HIS A 74 -21.46 7.78 -20.26
C HIS A 74 -19.97 7.41 -20.18
N PHE A 75 -19.08 8.41 -20.23
CA PHE A 75 -17.64 8.23 -20.10
C PHE A 75 -17.21 7.52 -18.81
N LEU A 76 -17.86 7.80 -17.68
CA LEU A 76 -17.57 7.12 -16.41
C LEU A 76 -18.13 5.68 -16.37
N MET A 77 -19.28 5.43 -16.98
CA MET A 77 -19.81 4.07 -17.11
C MET A 77 -18.97 3.23 -18.08
N ASP A 78 -18.48 3.81 -19.18
CA ASP A 78 -17.51 3.15 -20.08
C ASP A 78 -16.24 2.76 -19.33
N GLY A 79 -15.68 3.68 -18.53
CA GLY A 79 -14.49 3.39 -17.72
C GLY A 79 -14.71 2.28 -16.69
N ILE A 80 -15.89 2.25 -16.04
CA ILE A 80 -16.29 1.12 -15.19
C ILE A 80 -16.42 -0.17 -16.01
N ASN A 81 -17.01 -0.12 -17.19
CA ASN A 81 -17.17 -1.29 -18.05
C ASN A 81 -15.82 -1.86 -18.49
N ASP A 82 -14.89 -1.00 -18.89
CA ASP A 82 -13.53 -1.39 -19.29
C ASP A 82 -12.73 -1.96 -18.10
N TYR A 83 -12.96 -1.49 -16.86
CA TYR A 83 -12.42 -2.13 -15.65
C TYR A 83 -13.02 -3.54 -15.44
N MET A 84 -14.31 -3.71 -15.74
CA MET A 84 -15.05 -4.97 -15.61
C MET A 84 -14.92 -5.89 -16.85
N ASP A 85 -13.83 -5.77 -17.63
CA ASP A 85 -13.56 -6.53 -18.86
C ASP A 85 -14.69 -6.48 -19.93
N GLY A 86 -15.49 -5.41 -19.94
CA GLY A 86 -16.58 -5.18 -20.90
C GLY A 86 -17.89 -5.92 -20.57
N ARG A 87 -17.99 -6.53 -19.38
CA ARG A 87 -19.09 -7.42 -18.93
C ARG A 87 -20.49 -6.80 -19.02
N PHE A 88 -20.63 -5.47 -18.97
CA PHE A 88 -21.92 -4.76 -18.94
C PHE A 88 -22.14 -3.86 -20.16
N ARG A 89 -21.42 -4.09 -21.27
CA ARG A 89 -21.46 -3.23 -22.48
C ARG A 89 -22.88 -3.00 -22.98
N ASP A 90 -23.65 -4.06 -23.18
CA ASP A 90 -25.00 -3.98 -23.75
C ASP A 90 -25.99 -3.31 -22.76
N GLU A 91 -25.82 -3.51 -21.45
CA GLU A 91 -26.67 -2.87 -20.44
C GLU A 91 -26.34 -1.38 -20.28
N ILE A 92 -25.07 -1.00 -20.40
CA ILE A 92 -24.57 0.38 -20.31
C ILE A 92 -25.00 1.18 -21.55
N ASP A 93 -24.80 0.62 -22.75
CA ASP A 93 -25.26 1.20 -24.02
C ASP A 93 -26.81 1.36 -24.09
N THR A 94 -27.57 0.69 -23.21
CA THR A 94 -29.04 0.82 -23.10
C THR A 94 -29.51 1.73 -21.96
N LEU A 95 -28.63 2.53 -21.35
CA LEU A 95 -29.02 3.58 -20.40
C LEU A 95 -29.44 4.87 -21.13
N ASP A 96 -30.54 5.48 -20.69
CA ASP A 96 -30.97 6.79 -21.20
C ASP A 96 -30.27 7.92 -20.41
N TYR A 97 -29.03 8.22 -20.81
CA TYR A 97 -28.17 9.21 -20.15
C TYR A 97 -28.75 10.64 -20.17
N ASP A 98 -29.47 11.02 -21.22
CA ASP A 98 -30.13 12.32 -21.30
C ASP A 98 -31.27 12.44 -20.27
N LEU A 99 -32.05 11.37 -20.11
CA LEU A 99 -33.12 11.28 -19.13
C LEU A 99 -32.59 11.25 -17.68
N ILE A 100 -31.47 10.54 -17.44
CA ILE A 100 -30.76 10.51 -16.15
C ILE A 100 -30.19 11.90 -15.81
N ALA A 101 -29.45 12.53 -16.73
CA ALA A 101 -28.89 13.87 -16.55
C ALA A 101 -29.99 14.90 -16.23
N SER A 102 -31.09 14.87 -16.99
CA SER A 102 -32.23 15.77 -16.74
C SER A 102 -32.93 15.52 -15.41
N ALA A 103 -32.84 14.32 -14.84
CA ALA A 103 -33.38 14.00 -13.52
C ALA A 103 -32.48 14.50 -12.38
N ILE A 104 -31.15 14.42 -12.55
CA ILE A 104 -30.15 14.96 -11.63
C ILE A 104 -30.28 16.48 -11.53
N GLU A 105 -30.34 17.19 -12.67
CA GLU A 105 -30.55 18.65 -12.70
C GLU A 105 -31.84 19.10 -12.00
N LYS A 106 -32.90 18.27 -12.05
CA LYS A 106 -34.23 18.60 -11.51
C LYS A 106 -34.45 18.16 -10.05
N LYS A 107 -33.45 17.52 -9.42
CA LYS A 107 -33.43 17.09 -8.01
C LYS A 107 -34.77 16.56 -7.46
N GLY A 108 -35.17 15.37 -7.91
CA GLY A 108 -36.09 14.51 -7.14
C GLY A 108 -37.60 14.62 -7.41
N LYS A 109 -38.09 15.48 -8.33
CA LYS A 109 -39.49 15.39 -8.84
C LYS A 109 -39.57 14.60 -10.14
N VAL A 110 -39.20 13.33 -10.05
CA VAL A 110 -38.93 12.46 -11.19
C VAL A 110 -39.85 11.24 -11.17
N GLN A 111 -40.27 10.75 -12.34
CA GLN A 111 -41.12 9.56 -12.47
C GLN A 111 -40.34 8.29 -12.09
N ASN A 112 -41.04 7.27 -11.56
CA ASN A 112 -40.42 6.02 -11.08
C ASN A 112 -39.58 5.31 -12.15
N GLU A 113 -39.94 5.40 -13.43
CA GLU A 113 -39.21 4.77 -14.53
C GLU A 113 -37.79 5.34 -14.65
N ILE A 114 -37.63 6.65 -14.47
CA ILE A 114 -36.32 7.31 -14.51
C ILE A 114 -35.51 7.00 -13.25
N LEU A 115 -36.18 6.89 -12.09
CA LEU A 115 -35.52 6.46 -10.86
C LEU A 115 -34.98 5.02 -10.97
N CYS A 116 -35.62 4.15 -11.76
CA CYS A 116 -35.08 2.82 -12.07
C CYS A 116 -33.80 2.89 -12.91
N GLU A 117 -33.70 3.78 -13.90
CA GLU A 117 -32.46 3.97 -14.67
C GLU A 117 -31.32 4.53 -13.80
N ILE A 118 -31.62 5.45 -12.88
CA ILE A 118 -30.66 5.93 -11.87
C ILE A 118 -30.23 4.78 -10.94
N CYS A 119 -31.14 3.90 -10.52
CA CYS A 119 -30.77 2.70 -9.78
C CYS A 119 -29.87 1.74 -10.57
N ARG A 120 -30.02 1.64 -11.90
CA ARG A 120 -29.10 0.82 -12.74
C ARG A 120 -27.68 1.40 -12.69
N VAL A 121 -27.54 2.72 -12.84
CA VAL A 121 -26.23 3.41 -12.69
C VAL A 121 -25.63 3.16 -11.31
N CYS A 122 -26.40 3.31 -10.22
CA CYS A 122 -25.92 2.98 -8.88
C CYS A 122 -25.54 1.50 -8.74
N GLY A 123 -26.29 0.58 -9.38
CA GLY A 123 -26.00 -0.84 -9.41
C GLY A 123 -24.64 -1.15 -10.03
N PHE A 124 -24.31 -0.56 -11.19
CA PHE A 124 -23.00 -0.74 -11.82
C PHE A 124 -21.86 -0.21 -10.93
N VAL A 125 -22.02 0.98 -10.35
CA VAL A 125 -21.03 1.56 -9.43
C VAL A 125 -20.83 0.68 -8.18
N ILE A 126 -21.90 0.06 -7.67
CA ILE A 126 -21.84 -0.83 -6.50
C ILE A 126 -21.19 -2.18 -6.85
N VAL A 127 -21.52 -2.80 -7.98
CA VAL A 127 -20.86 -4.04 -8.43
C VAL A 127 -19.37 -3.79 -8.68
N PHE A 128 -19.03 -2.70 -9.37
CA PHE A 128 -17.66 -2.24 -9.52
C PHE A 128 -16.95 -2.07 -8.17
N ALA A 129 -17.60 -1.43 -7.18
CA ALA A 129 -17.02 -1.25 -5.85
C ALA A 129 -16.73 -2.59 -5.14
N VAL A 130 -17.60 -3.59 -5.29
CA VAL A 130 -17.42 -4.93 -4.69
C VAL A 130 -16.37 -5.78 -5.44
N GLU A 131 -16.12 -5.51 -6.72
CA GLU A 131 -15.02 -6.11 -7.50
C GLU A 131 -13.75 -5.23 -7.56
N SER A 132 -13.71 -4.13 -6.81
CA SER A 132 -12.58 -3.19 -6.76
C SER A 132 -11.39 -3.69 -5.94
N GLU A 133 -10.24 -3.03 -6.09
CA GLU A 133 -9.03 -3.24 -5.28
C GLU A 133 -9.27 -3.09 -3.77
N TYR A 134 -10.27 -2.31 -3.36
CA TYR A 134 -10.64 -2.05 -1.96
C TYR A 134 -11.95 -2.74 -1.54
N ASN A 135 -12.29 -3.87 -2.18
CA ASN A 135 -13.50 -4.63 -1.89
C ASN A 135 -13.70 -4.99 -0.39
N GLU A 136 -12.64 -5.30 0.37
CA GLU A 136 -12.73 -5.55 1.82
C GLU A 136 -13.24 -4.32 2.60
N ASP A 137 -12.73 -3.12 2.29
CA ASP A 137 -13.16 -1.85 2.88
C ASP A 137 -14.61 -1.53 2.45
N VAL A 138 -14.95 -1.78 1.17
CA VAL A 138 -16.32 -1.60 0.63
C VAL A 138 -17.34 -2.51 1.31
N ILE A 139 -17.01 -3.80 1.49
CA ILE A 139 -17.88 -4.77 2.17
C ILE A 139 -17.99 -4.41 3.66
N SER A 140 -16.89 -4.02 4.31
CA SER A 140 -16.91 -3.52 5.69
C SER A 140 -17.84 -2.30 5.84
N ASN A 141 -17.77 -1.37 4.89
CA ASN A 141 -18.63 -0.20 4.80
C ASN A 141 -20.11 -0.53 4.55
N MET A 142 -20.43 -1.60 3.81
CA MET A 142 -21.80 -2.10 3.71
C MET A 142 -22.28 -2.70 5.03
N MET A 143 -21.45 -3.49 5.72
CA MET A 143 -21.83 -4.19 6.95
C MET A 143 -22.09 -3.28 8.17
N ILE A 144 -21.71 -1.99 8.11
CA ILE A 144 -22.04 -1.00 9.15
C ILE A 144 -23.39 -0.27 8.92
N LEU A 145 -24.03 -0.48 7.77
CA LEU A 145 -25.33 0.12 7.45
C LEU A 145 -26.49 -0.56 8.18
N SER A 146 -27.69 0.00 8.08
CA SER A 146 -28.91 -0.66 8.58
C SER A 146 -29.19 -1.97 7.84
N GLU A 147 -29.82 -2.94 8.51
CA GLU A 147 -30.18 -4.25 7.94
C GLU A 147 -31.03 -4.10 6.65
N ASP A 148 -32.00 -3.18 6.66
CA ASP A 148 -32.81 -2.83 5.48
C ASP A 148 -31.95 -2.32 4.31
N ALA A 149 -30.92 -1.51 4.59
CA ALA A 149 -29.99 -1.02 3.56
C ALA A 149 -29.05 -2.13 3.05
N GLN A 150 -28.55 -3.00 3.93
CA GLN A 150 -27.73 -4.15 3.56
C GLN A 150 -28.50 -5.08 2.60
N ILE A 151 -29.77 -5.39 2.91
CA ILE A 151 -30.64 -6.23 2.07
C ILE A 151 -30.89 -5.59 0.70
N GLU A 152 -31.20 -4.30 0.63
CA GLU A 152 -31.42 -3.60 -0.65
C GLU A 152 -30.14 -3.50 -1.50
N LEU A 153 -28.97 -3.26 -0.89
CA LEU A 153 -27.69 -3.23 -1.60
C LEU A 153 -27.31 -4.62 -2.11
N GLN A 154 -27.48 -5.67 -1.31
CA GLN A 154 -27.23 -7.05 -1.73
C GLN A 154 -28.16 -7.48 -2.88
N HIS A 155 -29.45 -7.14 -2.80
CA HIS A 155 -30.42 -7.40 -3.87
C HIS A 155 -30.09 -6.64 -5.16
N MET A 156 -29.53 -5.43 -5.06
CA MET A 156 -29.07 -4.66 -6.22
C MET A 156 -27.78 -5.23 -6.83
N ILE A 157 -26.85 -5.75 -6.01
CA ILE A 157 -25.67 -6.53 -6.49
C ILE A 157 -26.15 -7.76 -7.24
N GLN A 158 -27.11 -8.52 -6.70
CA GLN A 158 -27.67 -9.71 -7.35
C GLN A 158 -28.32 -9.37 -8.70
N ILE A 159 -29.26 -8.42 -8.73
CA ILE A 159 -29.92 -8.01 -9.98
C ILE A 159 -28.90 -7.50 -11.02
N THR A 160 -27.89 -6.75 -10.60
CA THR A 160 -26.92 -6.18 -11.55
C THR A 160 -25.89 -7.21 -12.00
N GLY A 161 -25.50 -8.13 -11.12
CA GLY A 161 -24.60 -9.26 -11.42
C GLY A 161 -25.25 -10.34 -12.30
N GLU A 162 -26.55 -10.60 -12.15
CA GLU A 162 -27.30 -11.56 -12.99
C GLU A 162 -27.27 -11.19 -14.49
N PHE A 163 -27.05 -9.93 -14.85
CA PHE A 163 -26.87 -9.54 -16.27
C PHE A 163 -25.59 -10.13 -16.89
N ALA A 164 -24.61 -10.56 -16.08
CA ALA A 164 -23.36 -11.14 -16.56
C ALA A 164 -23.45 -12.63 -16.95
N GLU A 165 -24.47 -13.35 -16.48
CA GLU A 165 -24.61 -14.81 -16.64
C GLU A 165 -25.71 -15.18 -17.66
N GLY A 166 -25.71 -14.49 -18.81
CA GLY A 166 -26.65 -14.75 -19.91
C GLY A 166 -26.35 -16.06 -20.66
N GLU A 167 -27.07 -17.13 -20.33
CA GLU A 167 -26.93 -18.48 -20.92
C GLU A 167 -27.19 -18.54 -22.44
N GLU A 168 -26.36 -19.31 -23.15
CA GLU A 168 -26.70 -19.88 -24.46
C GLU A 168 -27.60 -21.12 -24.28
N GLU A 169 -28.90 -21.06 -24.62
CA GLU A 169 -29.59 -22.21 -25.22
C GLU A 169 -30.86 -21.79 -26.01
N SER A 170 -31.10 -22.46 -27.14
CA SER A 170 -31.98 -21.98 -28.22
C SER A 170 -33.35 -22.68 -28.29
N ASP A 171 -34.30 -22.01 -28.96
CA ASP A 171 -35.64 -22.51 -29.35
C ASP A 171 -35.63 -23.88 -30.08
N GLU A 172 -36.76 -24.62 -30.05
CA GLU A 172 -37.71 -24.74 -31.20
C GLU A 172 -38.82 -25.83 -31.08
N VAL A 173 -40.10 -25.38 -31.16
CA VAL A 173 -41.36 -26.03 -31.68
C VAL A 173 -41.72 -27.49 -31.27
N GLU A 174 -42.77 -28.22 -31.73
CA GLU A 174 -43.87 -28.07 -32.74
C GLU A 174 -45.28 -28.44 -32.15
N GLU A 175 -46.35 -28.04 -32.85
CA GLU A 175 -47.67 -28.69 -32.87
C GLU A 175 -47.95 -29.23 -34.29
N ASP A 176 -48.64 -30.36 -34.45
CA ASP A 176 -49.19 -30.77 -35.77
C ASP A 176 -50.64 -31.30 -35.69
N ARG A 177 -51.39 -31.15 -36.79
CA ARG A 177 -52.85 -31.30 -36.91
C ARG A 177 -53.27 -32.43 -37.85
N SER A 178 -54.36 -33.13 -37.51
CA SER A 178 -55.39 -33.61 -38.46
C SER A 178 -56.57 -34.28 -37.72
N GLY A 179 -57.81 -34.36 -38.23
CA GLY A 179 -58.38 -33.84 -39.47
C GLY A 179 -59.15 -34.91 -40.28
N VAL A 180 -60.41 -34.65 -40.64
CA VAL A 180 -61.29 -35.47 -41.56
C VAL A 180 -61.80 -36.79 -40.95
N GLY A 181 -63.02 -37.31 -41.19
CA GLY A 181 -64.21 -36.85 -41.93
C GLY A 181 -65.27 -37.97 -41.98
N GLY A 182 -66.57 -37.66 -42.03
CA GLY A 182 -67.66 -38.66 -41.90
C GLY A 182 -68.23 -39.21 -43.22
N GLY A 183 -69.04 -40.29 -43.18
CA GLY A 183 -69.67 -40.84 -44.41
C GLY A 183 -70.37 -42.21 -44.34
N GLN A 184 -71.31 -42.39 -43.41
CA GLN A 184 -72.46 -43.32 -43.33
C GLN A 184 -72.72 -44.49 -44.37
N VAL A 185 -73.37 -45.55 -43.84
CA VAL A 185 -74.17 -46.64 -44.49
C VAL A 185 -73.47 -48.01 -44.70
N GLY A 186 -73.53 -48.82 -43.63
CA GLY A 186 -73.22 -50.27 -43.62
C GLY A 186 -73.81 -50.96 -42.37
N ILE A 187 -74.98 -50.50 -41.93
CA ILE A 187 -75.45 -50.59 -40.54
C ILE A 187 -76.10 -51.96 -40.25
N SER A 188 -75.26 -52.98 -40.02
CA SER A 188 -75.54 -54.08 -39.08
C SER A 188 -74.35 -55.02 -38.92
N LEU A 189 -73.56 -55.26 -39.99
CA LEU A 189 -72.37 -56.10 -39.93
C LEU A 189 -71.09 -55.25 -39.70
N ALA A 190 -70.88 -54.21 -40.51
CA ALA A 190 -69.72 -53.33 -40.36
C ALA A 190 -69.69 -52.54 -39.03
N HIS A 191 -70.84 -52.42 -38.34
CA HIS A 191 -70.86 -51.81 -37.01
C HIS A 191 -70.32 -52.75 -35.92
N ALA A 192 -70.43 -54.07 -36.09
CA ALA A 192 -69.81 -55.04 -35.18
C ALA A 192 -68.28 -55.01 -35.32
N ASP A 193 -67.76 -55.08 -36.55
CA ASP A 193 -66.32 -54.99 -36.83
C ASP A 193 -65.71 -53.66 -36.35
N GLU A 194 -66.46 -52.56 -36.43
CA GLU A 194 -66.06 -51.25 -35.93
C GLU A 194 -66.08 -51.18 -34.39
N LEU A 195 -67.06 -51.81 -33.74
CA LEU A 195 -67.09 -51.94 -32.28
C LEU A 195 -65.93 -52.82 -31.77
N GLU A 196 -65.61 -53.92 -32.46
CA GLU A 196 -64.49 -54.80 -32.12
C GLU A 196 -63.14 -54.09 -32.28
N ARG A 197 -62.91 -53.39 -33.40
CA ARG A 197 -61.72 -52.51 -33.56
C ARG A 197 -61.64 -51.42 -32.51
N ARG A 198 -62.78 -50.87 -32.06
CA ARG A 198 -62.84 -49.85 -31.01
C ARG A 198 -62.57 -50.43 -29.62
N ILE A 199 -62.98 -51.67 -29.34
CA ILE A 199 -62.61 -52.40 -28.12
C ILE A 199 -61.10 -52.64 -28.10
N ASP A 200 -60.52 -53.16 -29.20
CA ASP A 200 -59.06 -53.36 -29.34
C ASP A 200 -58.26 -52.06 -29.15
N ALA A 201 -58.76 -50.94 -29.68
CA ALA A 201 -58.14 -49.62 -29.51
C ALA A 201 -58.22 -49.14 -28.04
N LEU A 202 -59.38 -49.30 -27.40
CA LEU A 202 -59.57 -48.95 -25.99
C LEU A 202 -58.74 -49.84 -25.05
N GLU A 203 -58.59 -51.12 -25.34
CA GLU A 203 -57.69 -52.01 -24.57
C GLU A 203 -56.22 -51.60 -24.68
N LYS A 204 -55.77 -51.21 -25.88
CA LYS A 204 -54.41 -50.69 -26.09
C LYS A 204 -54.21 -49.36 -25.35
N GLN A 205 -55.18 -48.46 -25.40
CA GLN A 205 -55.16 -47.21 -24.63
C GLN A 205 -55.09 -47.49 -23.12
N LEU A 206 -55.97 -48.34 -22.59
CA LEU A 206 -55.99 -48.72 -21.17
C LEU A 206 -54.64 -49.31 -20.71
N LYS A 207 -54.03 -50.19 -21.50
CA LYS A 207 -52.69 -50.75 -21.22
C LYS A 207 -51.59 -49.68 -21.25
N SER A 208 -51.69 -48.68 -22.13
CA SER A 208 -50.74 -47.56 -22.16
C SER A 208 -50.91 -46.61 -20.97
N GLU A 209 -52.15 -46.32 -20.56
CA GLU A 209 -52.46 -45.45 -19.43
C GLU A 209 -52.08 -46.09 -18.08
N GLN A 210 -52.28 -47.41 -17.94
CA GLN A 210 -51.79 -48.17 -16.78
C GLN A 210 -50.26 -48.10 -16.65
N LYS A 211 -49.51 -48.20 -17.76
CA LYS A 211 -48.05 -48.00 -17.74
C LYS A 211 -47.66 -46.57 -17.37
N ALA A 212 -48.36 -45.56 -17.92
CA ALA A 212 -48.11 -44.16 -17.59
C ALA A 212 -48.34 -43.89 -16.09
N ARG A 213 -49.44 -44.40 -15.51
CA ARG A 213 -49.71 -44.31 -14.07
C ARG A 213 -48.65 -45.00 -13.21
N GLN A 214 -48.22 -46.22 -13.57
CA GLN A 214 -47.18 -46.92 -12.84
C GLN A 214 -45.86 -46.13 -12.82
N THR A 215 -45.50 -45.55 -13.98
CA THR A 215 -44.30 -44.71 -14.12
C THR A 215 -44.41 -43.43 -13.29
N ALA A 216 -45.60 -42.81 -13.22
CA ALA A 216 -45.85 -41.64 -12.40
C ALA A 216 -45.82 -41.94 -10.88
N GLU A 217 -46.36 -43.07 -10.42
CA GLU A 217 -46.24 -43.49 -9.01
C GLU A 217 -44.79 -43.74 -8.60
N ASP A 218 -44.00 -44.39 -9.45
CA ASP A 218 -42.61 -44.69 -9.14
C ASP A 218 -41.72 -43.44 -9.20
N ALA A 219 -42.07 -42.45 -10.02
CA ALA A 219 -41.50 -41.10 -9.95
C ALA A 219 -41.86 -40.38 -8.64
N LEU A 220 -43.14 -40.42 -8.22
CA LEU A 220 -43.61 -39.79 -6.97
C LEU A 220 -42.89 -40.35 -5.74
N LYS A 221 -42.70 -41.68 -5.68
CA LYS A 221 -41.93 -42.34 -4.61
C LYS A 221 -40.49 -41.83 -4.55
N LYS A 222 -39.80 -41.69 -5.69
CA LYS A 222 -38.44 -41.13 -5.77
C LYS A 222 -38.38 -39.67 -5.32
N VAL A 223 -39.38 -38.86 -5.66
CA VAL A 223 -39.46 -37.46 -5.18
C VAL A 223 -39.65 -37.40 -3.66
N SER A 224 -40.47 -38.30 -3.08
CA SER A 224 -40.73 -38.32 -1.63
C SER A 224 -39.53 -38.67 -0.73
N ALA A 225 -38.46 -39.24 -1.30
CA ALA A 225 -37.25 -39.61 -0.56
C ALA A 225 -36.23 -38.45 -0.43
N LYS A 226 -36.21 -37.52 -1.39
CA LYS A 226 -35.26 -36.40 -1.41
C LYS A 226 -35.36 -35.44 -0.20
N PRO A 227 -36.55 -35.04 0.30
CA PRO A 227 -36.66 -34.04 1.37
C PRO A 227 -35.98 -34.42 2.68
N LYS A 228 -35.94 -35.71 3.04
CA LYS A 228 -35.32 -36.14 4.31
C LYS A 228 -33.80 -36.03 4.29
N SER A 229 -33.17 -36.39 3.17
CA SER A 229 -31.73 -36.24 2.99
C SER A 229 -31.30 -34.78 3.03
N ALA A 230 -32.09 -33.88 2.41
CA ALA A 230 -31.80 -32.46 2.40
C ALA A 230 -31.90 -31.83 3.81
N ILE A 231 -32.84 -32.27 4.64
CA ILE A 231 -32.99 -31.76 6.03
C ILE A 231 -31.76 -32.15 6.89
N GLU A 232 -31.33 -33.41 6.83
CA GLU A 232 -30.14 -33.89 7.56
C GLU A 232 -28.84 -33.23 7.07
N GLU A 233 -28.80 -32.75 5.83
CA GLU A 233 -27.69 -31.98 5.26
C GLU A 233 -27.73 -30.52 5.73
N THR A 234 -28.91 -29.88 5.76
CA THR A 234 -29.06 -28.53 6.32
C THR A 234 -28.73 -28.45 7.80
N GLU A 235 -29.13 -29.44 8.62
CA GLU A 235 -28.77 -29.47 10.05
C GLU A 235 -27.25 -29.57 10.27
N LYS A 236 -26.52 -30.27 9.39
CA LYS A 236 -25.05 -30.33 9.48
C LYS A 236 -24.41 -28.99 9.12
N LEU A 237 -24.86 -28.38 8.02
CA LEU A 237 -24.37 -27.07 7.57
C LEU A 237 -24.66 -25.97 8.61
N GLU A 238 -25.82 -25.98 9.27
CA GLU A 238 -26.17 -25.03 10.33
C GLU A 238 -25.23 -25.15 11.55
N ASN A 239 -24.91 -26.38 11.97
CA ASN A 239 -23.92 -26.63 13.04
C ASN A 239 -22.50 -26.21 12.62
N GLU A 240 -22.12 -26.40 11.37
CA GLU A 240 -20.80 -26.00 10.84
C GLU A 240 -20.66 -24.48 10.75
N VAL A 241 -21.68 -23.78 10.25
CA VAL A 241 -21.77 -22.31 10.26
C VAL A 241 -21.66 -21.77 11.69
N TRP A 242 -22.35 -22.38 12.66
CA TRP A 242 -22.27 -21.96 14.07
C TRP A 242 -20.86 -22.13 14.65
N ASN A 243 -20.16 -23.23 14.33
CA ASN A 243 -18.77 -23.45 14.75
C ASN A 243 -17.81 -22.43 14.11
N LEU A 244 -17.91 -22.22 12.79
CA LEU A 244 -17.10 -21.23 12.06
C LEU A 244 -17.34 -19.80 12.57
N GLN A 245 -18.56 -19.47 12.97
CA GLN A 245 -18.91 -18.15 13.51
C GLN A 245 -18.35 -17.94 14.93
N ASN A 246 -18.25 -18.99 15.74
CA ASN A 246 -17.51 -18.95 17.00
C ASN A 246 -16.00 -18.80 16.79
N GLU A 247 -15.41 -19.55 15.85
CA GLU A 247 -13.98 -19.45 15.51
C GLU A 247 -13.63 -18.06 14.98
N LYS A 248 -14.44 -17.50 14.07
CA LYS A 248 -14.33 -16.11 13.60
C LYS A 248 -14.36 -15.11 14.77
N THR A 249 -15.24 -15.33 15.75
CA THR A 249 -15.35 -14.46 16.94
C THR A 249 -14.11 -14.55 17.83
N GLN A 250 -13.54 -15.75 17.99
CA GLN A 250 -12.29 -15.99 18.71
C GLN A 250 -11.10 -15.30 18.03
N LEU A 251 -10.95 -15.47 16.70
CA LEU A 251 -9.88 -14.84 15.91
C LEU A 251 -9.98 -13.30 15.91
N ILE A 252 -11.19 -12.73 15.88
CA ILE A 252 -11.40 -11.28 16.03
C ILE A 252 -10.92 -10.78 17.41
N LYS A 253 -11.11 -11.56 18.48
CA LYS A 253 -10.62 -11.21 19.82
C LYS A 253 -9.10 -11.26 19.89
N GLU A 254 -8.48 -12.32 19.37
CA GLU A 254 -7.02 -12.48 19.33
C GLU A 254 -6.35 -11.40 18.46
N LYS A 255 -6.93 -11.05 17.31
CA LYS A 255 -6.49 -9.90 16.49
C LYS A 255 -6.49 -8.59 17.28
N LYS A 256 -7.56 -8.28 18.02
CA LYS A 256 -7.65 -7.07 18.85
C LYS A 256 -6.62 -7.05 19.99
N GLU A 257 -6.33 -8.20 20.59
CA GLU A 257 -5.29 -8.32 21.64
C GLU A 257 -3.88 -8.08 21.04
N LEU A 258 -3.58 -8.64 19.86
CA LEU A 258 -2.33 -8.41 19.13
C LEU A 258 -2.17 -6.96 18.66
N GLU A 259 -3.21 -6.34 18.09
CA GLU A 259 -3.20 -4.92 17.71
C GLU A 259 -2.96 -3.99 18.92
N THR A 260 -3.55 -4.32 20.08
CA THR A 260 -3.35 -3.56 21.31
C THR A 260 -1.89 -3.67 21.79
N LYS A 261 -1.31 -4.87 21.70
CA LYS A 261 0.11 -5.10 22.04
C LYS A 261 1.04 -4.34 21.10
N LEU A 262 0.84 -4.44 19.78
CA LEU A 262 1.65 -3.73 18.78
C LEU A 262 1.58 -2.21 18.94
N LYS A 263 0.41 -1.66 19.28
CA LYS A 263 0.26 -0.22 19.62
C LYS A 263 1.05 0.17 20.89
N GLY A 264 1.22 -0.75 21.83
CA GLY A 264 2.12 -0.60 22.97
C GLY A 264 3.59 -0.57 22.53
N ASP A 265 4.03 -1.62 21.83
CA ASP A 265 5.41 -1.78 21.37
C ASP A 265 5.87 -0.59 20.49
N ILE A 266 5.01 -0.08 19.60
CA ILE A 266 5.26 1.13 18.79
C ILE A 266 5.47 2.37 19.67
N LYS A 267 4.68 2.54 20.74
CA LYS A 267 4.77 3.69 21.64
C LYS A 267 6.04 3.67 22.48
N ASP A 268 6.48 2.49 22.89
CA ASP A 268 7.73 2.31 23.63
C ASP A 268 8.94 2.60 22.72
N LEU A 269 8.95 2.08 21.49
CA LEU A 269 9.97 2.39 20.47
C LEU A 269 10.00 3.89 20.11
N GLN A 270 8.84 4.55 20.00
CA GLN A 270 8.76 5.99 19.74
C GLN A 270 9.39 6.79 20.90
N SER A 271 9.18 6.35 22.14
CA SER A 271 9.78 6.95 23.33
C SER A 271 11.31 6.77 23.37
N GLU A 272 11.81 5.61 22.93
CA GLU A 272 13.25 5.35 22.79
C GLU A 272 13.89 6.24 21.70
N ILE A 273 13.23 6.40 20.54
CA ILE A 273 13.66 7.30 19.47
C ILE A 273 13.77 8.76 19.95
N ASP A 274 12.79 9.24 20.72
CA ASP A 274 12.81 10.61 21.22
C ASP A 274 13.86 10.81 22.34
N GLN A 275 14.19 9.76 23.11
CA GLN A 275 15.37 9.75 23.97
C GLN A 275 16.67 9.87 23.16
N TYR A 276 16.86 9.06 22.11
CA TYR A 276 18.06 9.14 21.26
C TYR A 276 18.23 10.50 20.58
N LYS A 277 17.15 11.15 20.13
CA LYS A 277 17.21 12.55 19.62
C LYS A 277 17.66 13.53 20.69
N SER A 278 17.16 13.40 21.93
CA SER A 278 17.56 14.23 23.07
C SER A 278 19.04 14.05 23.43
N GLU A 279 19.56 12.83 23.32
CA GLU A 279 20.98 12.54 23.53
C GLU A 279 21.86 13.06 22.39
N ALA A 280 21.46 12.90 21.13
CA ALA A 280 22.15 13.47 19.98
C ALA A 280 22.31 15.00 20.08
N GLY A 281 21.25 15.72 20.44
CA GLY A 281 21.31 17.17 20.64
C GLY A 281 22.25 17.61 21.78
N LYS A 282 22.46 16.77 22.81
CA LYS A 282 23.47 17.02 23.85
C LYS A 282 24.89 16.84 23.31
N VAL A 283 25.11 15.85 22.44
CA VAL A 283 26.41 15.62 21.79
C VAL A 283 26.78 16.80 20.90
N GLU A 284 25.88 17.26 20.03
CA GLU A 284 26.10 18.46 19.20
C GLU A 284 26.45 19.70 20.05
N GLY A 285 25.75 19.88 21.19
CA GLY A 285 26.02 20.96 22.14
C GLY A 285 27.43 20.88 22.76
N LEU A 286 27.90 19.68 23.09
CA LEU A 286 29.26 19.45 23.61
C LEU A 286 30.32 19.65 22.52
N GLU A 287 30.08 19.20 21.29
CA GLU A 287 30.98 19.42 20.15
C GLU A 287 31.18 20.91 19.85
N GLN A 288 30.11 21.70 19.91
CA GLN A 288 30.19 23.16 19.79
C GLN A 288 31.00 23.82 20.93
N GLN A 289 30.91 23.30 22.16
CA GLN A 289 31.71 23.78 23.28
C GLN A 289 33.20 23.43 23.09
N ILE A 290 33.51 22.19 22.67
CA ILE A 290 34.86 21.74 22.35
C ILE A 290 35.48 22.59 21.24
N LYS A 291 34.71 22.94 20.20
CA LYS A 291 35.17 23.83 19.12
C LYS A 291 35.57 25.21 19.66
N LYS A 292 34.72 25.85 20.47
CA LYS A 292 35.01 27.15 21.10
C LYS A 292 36.22 27.09 22.04
N LEU A 293 36.41 25.99 22.76
CA LEU A 293 37.59 25.80 23.63
C LEU A 293 38.88 25.64 22.81
N LYS A 294 38.85 24.90 21.69
CA LYS A 294 40.00 24.84 20.77
C LYS A 294 40.38 26.20 20.22
N GLU A 295 39.41 26.98 19.73
CA GLU A 295 39.64 28.35 19.22
C GLU A 295 40.25 29.28 20.28
N LYS A 296 39.84 29.15 21.56
CA LYS A 296 40.48 29.84 22.69
C LYS A 296 41.91 29.37 22.95
N VAL A 297 42.16 28.06 22.97
CA VAL A 297 43.49 27.48 23.20
C VAL A 297 44.47 27.91 22.11
N ASP A 298 44.06 27.88 20.84
CA ASP A 298 44.88 28.35 19.73
C ASP A 298 45.22 29.86 19.86
N SER A 299 44.26 30.67 20.29
CA SER A 299 44.45 32.10 20.56
C SER A 299 45.45 32.34 21.72
N LEU A 300 45.36 31.55 22.80
CA LEU A 300 46.29 31.63 23.94
C LEU A 300 47.70 31.15 23.57
N LEU A 301 47.83 30.12 22.72
CA LEU A 301 49.11 29.66 22.20
C LEU A 301 49.79 30.71 21.32
N GLU A 302 49.03 31.48 20.53
CA GLU A 302 49.60 32.57 19.75
C GLU A 302 50.01 33.77 20.62
N LEU A 303 49.20 34.13 21.62
CA LEU A 303 49.60 35.12 22.64
C LEU A 303 50.88 34.70 23.38
N LYS A 304 51.04 33.41 23.72
CA LYS A 304 52.27 32.88 24.31
C LYS A 304 53.46 33.07 23.38
N ARG A 305 53.34 32.76 22.08
CA ARG A 305 54.41 33.02 21.09
C ARG A 305 54.75 34.51 20.95
N GLN A 306 53.77 35.40 21.06
CA GLN A 306 54.00 36.84 21.03
C GLN A 306 54.76 37.31 22.28
N ASN A 307 54.38 36.83 23.47
CA ASN A 307 55.10 37.10 24.71
C ASN A 307 56.55 36.54 24.66
N GLU A 308 56.77 35.32 24.17
CA GLU A 308 58.12 34.76 24.00
C GLU A 308 59.00 35.61 23.04
N LYS A 309 58.42 36.22 22.00
CA LYS A 309 59.13 37.17 21.13
C LYS A 309 59.46 38.48 21.86
N LEU A 310 58.51 39.04 22.62
CA LEU A 310 58.72 40.27 23.38
C LEU A 310 59.77 40.09 24.49
N ILE A 311 59.77 38.95 25.18
CA ILE A 311 60.79 38.61 26.19
C ILE A 311 62.17 38.58 25.54
N LYS A 312 62.35 37.91 24.39
CA LYS A 312 63.63 37.93 23.66
C LYS A 312 64.07 39.33 23.23
N GLN A 313 63.15 40.17 22.77
CA GLN A 313 63.46 41.56 22.42
C GLN A 313 63.90 42.39 23.63
N LEU A 314 63.31 42.15 24.81
CA LEU A 314 63.74 42.78 26.06
C LEU A 314 65.12 42.26 26.51
N GLU A 315 65.37 40.95 26.46
CA GLU A 315 66.69 40.36 26.74
C GLU A 315 67.78 40.88 25.78
N GLU A 316 67.47 41.06 24.50
CA GLU A 316 68.38 41.64 23.50
C GLU A 316 68.67 43.13 23.78
N LEU A 317 67.66 43.91 24.20
CA LEU A 317 67.84 45.31 24.60
C LEU A 317 68.63 45.45 25.91
N GLU A 318 68.41 44.58 26.89
CA GLU A 318 69.11 44.60 28.18
C GLU A 318 70.59 44.20 28.00
N ASN A 319 70.87 43.17 27.19
CA ASN A 319 72.24 42.80 26.84
C ASN A 319 72.93 43.81 25.88
N GLY A 320 72.17 44.58 25.11
CA GLY A 320 72.67 45.65 24.24
C GLY A 320 72.89 47.00 24.96
N GLY A 321 72.26 47.24 26.10
CA GLY A 321 72.23 48.52 26.83
C GLY A 321 73.46 48.84 27.68
N GLY A 322 74.54 48.06 27.58
CA GLY A 322 75.70 48.10 28.48
C GLY A 322 76.71 49.25 28.27
N SER A 323 76.31 50.52 28.16
CA SER A 323 77.26 51.63 28.38
C SER A 323 76.63 53.02 28.62
N GLY A 324 76.94 53.59 29.79
CA GLY A 324 76.64 54.98 30.17
C GLY A 324 75.20 55.20 30.69
N GLY A 325 74.98 55.88 31.81
CA GLY A 325 75.91 56.48 32.76
C GLY A 325 75.12 57.24 33.82
N GLY A 326 75.65 57.31 35.04
CA GLY A 326 74.92 57.69 36.27
C GLY A 326 74.05 58.95 36.23
N GLY A 327 73.02 58.98 37.07
CA GLY A 327 72.41 60.25 37.47
C GLY A 327 71.02 60.17 38.09
N ASP A 328 70.96 60.62 39.34
CA ASP A 328 69.82 61.28 40.00
C ASP A 328 68.59 60.46 40.43
N GLY A 329 67.96 60.95 41.50
CA GLY A 329 66.92 60.24 42.24
C GLY A 329 65.53 60.84 42.05
N GLY A 330 64.54 59.99 41.75
CA GLY A 330 63.14 60.40 41.75
C GLY A 330 62.22 59.48 40.95
N ASP A 331 61.90 58.29 41.48
CA ASP A 331 60.57 57.63 41.31
C ASP A 331 60.44 56.28 42.07
N SER A 332 60.87 56.23 43.34
CA SER A 332 60.85 54.97 44.12
C SER A 332 59.45 54.44 44.46
N GLU A 333 58.40 55.25 44.27
CA GLU A 333 57.02 54.95 44.67
C GLU A 333 56.15 54.52 43.47
N GLY A 334 56.32 55.15 42.31
CA GLY A 334 55.74 54.70 41.04
C GLY A 334 56.24 53.32 40.65
N ASN A 335 57.57 53.10 40.75
CA ASN A 335 58.16 51.81 40.41
C ASN A 335 57.66 50.69 41.34
N LYS A 336 57.58 50.94 42.66
CA LYS A 336 57.00 49.98 43.63
C LYS A 336 55.55 49.63 43.34
N LYS A 337 54.71 50.62 43.00
CA LYS A 337 53.31 50.36 42.60
C LYS A 337 53.25 49.51 41.32
N SER A 338 54.08 49.82 40.32
CA SER A 338 54.15 49.02 39.09
C SER A 338 54.63 47.59 39.36
N THR A 339 55.64 47.38 40.22
CA THR A 339 56.11 46.04 40.59
C THR A 339 55.05 45.26 41.37
N GLN A 340 54.29 45.92 42.26
CA GLN A 340 53.21 45.26 42.99
C GLN A 340 52.07 44.86 42.06
N LEU A 341 51.63 45.76 41.18
CA LEU A 341 50.54 45.50 40.24
C LEU A 341 50.92 44.39 39.24
N LEU A 342 52.20 44.29 38.86
CA LEU A 342 52.73 43.15 38.09
C LEU A 342 52.74 41.84 38.90
N LYS A 343 53.07 41.87 40.20
CA LYS A 343 52.98 40.67 41.05
C LYS A 343 51.56 40.19 41.24
N ASP A 344 50.63 41.10 41.52
CA ASP A 344 49.21 40.78 41.67
C ASP A 344 48.68 40.17 40.36
N ARG A 345 49.04 40.76 39.21
CA ARG A 345 48.72 40.24 37.87
C ARG A 345 49.34 38.88 37.55
N ILE A 346 50.55 38.59 38.05
CA ILE A 346 51.18 37.27 37.92
C ILE A 346 50.42 36.25 38.77
N SER A 347 50.04 36.60 39.99
CA SER A 347 49.24 35.73 40.87
C SER A 347 47.88 35.39 40.26
N ASP A 348 47.17 36.37 39.68
CA ASP A 348 45.89 36.13 38.98
C ASP A 348 46.07 35.16 37.80
N LEU A 349 47.17 35.28 37.05
CA LEU A 349 47.48 34.43 35.89
C LEU A 349 47.93 33.02 36.31
N GLU A 350 48.63 32.88 37.44
CA GLU A 350 48.99 31.57 38.00
C GLU A 350 47.74 30.80 38.47
N GLU A 351 46.79 31.48 39.12
CA GLU A 351 45.49 30.90 39.52
C GLU A 351 44.63 30.52 38.31
N GLU A 352 44.63 31.34 37.25
CA GLU A 352 43.94 31.03 35.99
C GLU A 352 44.61 29.87 35.22
N ILE A 353 45.94 29.72 35.29
CA ILE A 353 46.65 28.57 34.72
C ILE A 353 46.30 27.27 35.48
N GLU A 354 46.36 27.27 36.82
CA GLU A 354 46.03 26.10 37.64
C GLU A 354 44.58 25.65 37.41
N LYS A 355 43.64 26.59 37.28
CA LYS A 355 42.26 26.27 36.92
C LYS A 355 42.14 25.64 35.54
N ASN A 356 42.84 26.17 34.53
CA ASN A 356 42.84 25.62 33.17
C ASN A 356 43.50 24.23 33.08
N GLU A 357 44.52 23.92 33.91
CA GLU A 357 45.08 22.57 33.98
C GLU A 357 44.09 21.56 34.57
N ASN A 358 43.35 21.93 35.62
CA ASN A 358 42.29 21.10 36.18
C ASN A 358 41.13 20.85 35.17
N GLU A 359 40.65 21.89 34.49
CA GLU A 359 39.61 21.75 33.45
C GLU A 359 40.07 20.88 32.26
N LYS A 360 41.37 20.96 31.90
CA LYS A 360 42.00 20.13 30.86
C LYS A 360 42.08 18.66 31.27
N ASP A 361 42.43 18.35 32.52
CA ASP A 361 42.53 16.96 32.99
C ASP A 361 41.14 16.31 33.12
N GLU A 362 40.12 17.05 33.55
CA GLU A 362 38.73 16.56 33.57
C GLU A 362 38.22 16.25 32.14
N LEU A 363 38.49 17.13 31.17
CA LEU A 363 38.20 16.89 29.74
C LEU A 363 38.96 15.67 29.19
N ASN A 364 40.19 15.44 29.64
CA ASN A 364 41.00 14.30 29.21
C ASN A 364 40.45 12.97 29.78
N GLU A 365 39.91 12.98 31.00
CA GLU A 365 39.19 11.83 31.57
C GLU A 365 37.88 11.54 30.80
N GLN A 366 37.12 12.58 30.45
CA GLN A 366 35.91 12.43 29.61
C GLN A 366 36.25 11.88 28.22
N LEU A 367 37.31 12.38 27.57
CA LEU A 367 37.78 11.88 26.27
C LEU A 367 38.15 10.38 26.32
N ASN A 368 38.76 9.93 27.41
CA ASN A 368 39.09 8.51 27.60
C ASN A 368 37.83 7.65 27.80
N LYS A 369 36.81 8.14 28.51
CA LYS A 369 35.51 7.45 28.65
C LYS A 369 34.80 7.31 27.30
N VAL A 370 34.79 8.37 26.48
CA VAL A 370 34.21 8.36 25.12
C VAL A 370 34.95 7.38 24.21
N LYS A 371 36.29 7.36 24.23
CA LYS A 371 37.08 6.37 23.46
C LYS A 371 36.76 4.92 23.86
N GLN A 372 36.62 4.64 25.16
CA GLN A 372 36.23 3.30 25.63
C GLN A 372 34.82 2.90 25.18
N GLN A 373 33.86 3.84 25.13
CA GLN A 373 32.54 3.60 24.53
C GLN A 373 32.63 3.36 23.02
N GLN A 374 33.42 4.16 22.29
CA GLN A 374 33.62 3.99 20.85
C GLN A 374 34.21 2.60 20.52
N GLU A 375 35.20 2.13 21.26
CA GLU A 375 35.73 0.77 21.12
C GLU A 375 34.69 -0.31 21.41
N LYS A 376 33.81 -0.10 22.41
CA LYS A 376 32.72 -1.03 22.72
C LYS A 376 31.74 -1.11 21.56
N PHE A 377 31.32 0.03 21.01
CA PHE A 377 30.40 0.08 19.87
C PHE A 377 31.02 -0.48 18.59
N GLN A 378 32.32 -0.29 18.33
CA GLN A 378 33.00 -0.94 17.20
C GLN A 378 33.02 -2.47 17.33
N LYS A 379 33.22 -3.01 18.54
CA LYS A 379 33.13 -4.46 18.81
C LYS A 379 31.71 -4.98 18.58
N GLU A 380 30.70 -4.23 19.02
CA GLU A 380 29.29 -4.59 18.87
C GLU A 380 28.83 -4.52 17.40
N LEU A 381 29.21 -3.48 16.66
CA LEU A 381 28.98 -3.36 15.22
C LEU A 381 29.58 -4.54 14.45
N LYS A 382 30.81 -4.95 14.81
CA LYS A 382 31.47 -6.12 14.20
C LYS A 382 30.71 -7.42 14.48
N ILE A 383 30.22 -7.63 15.70
CA ILE A 383 29.37 -8.77 16.06
C ILE A 383 28.08 -8.77 15.21
N LYS A 384 27.44 -7.61 15.03
CA LYS A 384 26.24 -7.48 14.17
C LYS A 384 26.55 -7.76 12.69
N GLN A 385 27.66 -7.26 12.16
CA GLN A 385 28.11 -7.57 10.79
C GLN A 385 28.36 -9.07 10.59
N ASP A 386 28.99 -9.73 11.55
CA ASP A 386 29.25 -11.18 11.46
C ASP A 386 27.95 -12.00 11.61
N GLN A 387 26.98 -11.55 12.43
CA GLN A 387 25.63 -12.12 12.48
C GLN A 387 24.90 -11.99 11.12
N VAL A 388 24.98 -10.83 10.47
CA VAL A 388 24.39 -10.62 9.12
C VAL A 388 25.04 -11.54 8.09
N LYS A 389 26.37 -11.73 8.09
CA LYS A 389 27.04 -12.69 7.20
C LYS A 389 26.57 -14.13 7.40
N VAL A 390 26.33 -14.54 8.65
CA VAL A 390 25.79 -15.88 8.96
C VAL A 390 24.36 -16.03 8.45
N LEU A 391 23.52 -14.99 8.59
CA LEU A 391 22.15 -14.99 8.08
C LEU A 391 22.08 -15.00 6.55
N VAL A 392 22.89 -14.18 5.87
CA VAL A 392 23.01 -14.19 4.39
C VAL A 392 23.42 -15.57 3.90
N LYS A 393 24.44 -16.17 4.53
CA LYS A 393 24.86 -17.53 4.17
C LYS A 393 23.75 -18.57 4.41
N LEU A 394 23.00 -18.47 5.50
CA LEU A 394 21.85 -19.34 5.75
C LEU A 394 20.75 -19.17 4.70
N LEU A 395 20.53 -17.97 4.17
CA LEU A 395 19.56 -17.73 3.10
C LEU A 395 20.04 -18.31 1.76
N ASP A 396 21.31 -18.12 1.41
CA ASP A 396 21.95 -18.74 0.24
C ASP A 396 21.93 -20.28 0.32
N ASP A 397 22.28 -20.86 1.48
CA ASP A 397 22.26 -22.32 1.74
C ASP A 397 20.83 -22.90 1.65
N ASN A 398 19.79 -22.08 1.82
CA ASN A 398 18.37 -22.44 1.63
C ASN A 398 17.82 -22.09 0.23
N GLY A 399 18.68 -21.68 -0.71
CA GLY A 399 18.30 -21.38 -2.10
C GLY A 399 17.62 -20.04 -2.32
N ILE A 400 17.59 -19.15 -1.31
CA ILE A 400 17.09 -17.78 -1.41
C ILE A 400 18.27 -16.88 -1.76
N SER A 401 18.61 -16.83 -3.05
CA SER A 401 19.73 -16.01 -3.51
C SER A 401 19.34 -14.54 -3.49
N ILE A 402 19.95 -13.77 -2.58
CA ILE A 402 19.77 -12.31 -2.52
C ILE A 402 20.47 -11.71 -3.74
N ALA A 403 19.71 -11.08 -4.63
CA ALA A 403 20.20 -10.52 -5.89
C ALA A 403 21.07 -9.28 -5.65
N GLY A 404 22.34 -9.50 -5.29
CA GLY A 404 23.32 -8.45 -5.09
C GLY A 404 24.51 -8.95 -4.29
N LYS A 405 25.68 -9.06 -4.94
CA LYS A 405 26.95 -9.09 -4.20
C LYS A 405 27.15 -7.70 -3.58
N VAL A 406 26.65 -7.52 -2.38
CA VAL A 406 26.93 -6.32 -1.58
C VAL A 406 28.36 -6.45 -1.03
N ASP A 407 29.35 -6.09 -1.85
CA ASP A 407 30.69 -5.78 -1.36
C ASP A 407 30.59 -4.50 -0.52
N ILE A 408 30.40 -4.66 0.80
CA ILE A 408 30.32 -3.54 1.75
C ILE A 408 31.72 -2.95 1.96
N ASN A 409 32.16 -2.12 1.02
CA ASN A 409 33.10 -1.03 1.26
C ASN A 409 32.31 0.27 1.10
N LEU A 410 31.87 0.83 2.23
CA LEU A 410 31.16 2.10 2.33
C LEU A 410 32.01 3.09 3.13
N GLU A 411 33.08 3.57 2.50
CA GLU A 411 33.52 4.95 2.69
C GLU A 411 32.80 5.78 1.62
N GLU A 412 32.19 6.90 2.00
CA GLU A 412 31.48 7.86 1.11
C GLU A 412 30.24 7.35 0.33
N VAL A 413 29.09 7.22 1.01
CA VAL A 413 27.78 7.53 0.40
C VAL A 413 26.90 8.29 1.39
N GLU A 414 26.71 9.58 1.16
CA GLU A 414 25.61 10.34 1.77
C GLU A 414 24.27 10.04 1.05
N SER A 415 23.17 10.25 1.76
CA SER A 415 21.77 10.00 1.37
C SER A 415 21.30 8.52 1.36
N PHE A 416 20.50 8.19 2.39
CA PHE A 416 19.64 7.00 2.41
C PHE A 416 18.42 7.19 1.49
N PRO A 417 18.01 6.18 0.71
CA PRO A 417 16.66 6.14 0.14
C PRO A 417 15.63 5.86 1.25
N LYS A 418 14.44 6.47 1.15
CA LYS A 418 13.34 6.21 2.09
C LYS A 418 12.71 4.83 1.83
N PRO A 419 12.38 4.04 2.88
CA PRO A 419 11.64 2.80 2.73
C PRO A 419 10.15 3.09 2.46
N GLY A 420 9.54 2.32 1.55
CA GLY A 420 8.10 2.40 1.26
C GLY A 420 7.58 1.17 0.53
N THR A 421 8.12 0.87 -0.65
CA THR A 421 7.61 -0.20 -1.54
C THR A 421 8.29 -1.56 -1.36
N GLU A 422 9.61 -1.62 -1.19
CA GLU A 422 10.30 -2.91 -0.96
C GLU A 422 9.81 -3.61 0.32
N SER A 423 9.54 -2.86 1.39
CA SER A 423 9.01 -3.42 2.63
C SER A 423 7.64 -4.08 2.44
N PHE A 424 6.78 -3.52 1.58
CA PHE A 424 5.44 -4.04 1.35
C PHE A 424 5.47 -5.39 0.63
N TYR A 425 6.23 -5.49 -0.46
CA TYR A 425 6.36 -6.75 -1.22
C TYR A 425 7.13 -7.83 -0.45
N ILE A 426 8.15 -7.46 0.34
CA ILE A 426 8.83 -8.41 1.24
C ILE A 426 7.85 -8.93 2.30
N THR A 427 7.00 -8.08 2.88
CA THR A 427 5.96 -8.51 3.83
C THR A 427 4.91 -9.41 3.16
N GLN A 428 4.39 -9.07 1.98
CA GLN A 428 3.45 -9.94 1.26
C GLN A 428 4.07 -11.31 0.91
N LEU A 429 5.30 -11.33 0.40
CA LEU A 429 6.01 -12.58 0.09
C LEU A 429 6.27 -13.42 1.34
N SER A 430 6.52 -12.78 2.49
CA SER A 430 6.66 -13.47 3.79
C SER A 430 5.35 -14.11 4.21
N ILE A 431 4.23 -13.37 4.18
CA ILE A 431 2.89 -13.85 4.54
C ILE A 431 2.47 -15.03 3.64
N LEU A 432 2.60 -14.89 2.32
CA LEU A 432 2.29 -15.96 1.36
C LEU A 432 3.18 -17.20 1.55
N THR A 433 4.45 -17.01 1.93
CA THR A 433 5.37 -18.13 2.20
C THR A 433 5.03 -18.84 3.52
N GLU A 434 4.57 -18.10 4.53
CA GLU A 434 4.11 -18.65 5.80
C GLU A 434 2.79 -19.42 5.66
N GLN A 435 1.81 -18.86 4.92
CA GLN A 435 0.55 -19.52 4.56
C GLN A 435 0.80 -20.83 3.78
N LEU A 436 1.65 -20.79 2.74
CA LEU A 436 2.00 -21.97 1.94
C LEU A 436 2.70 -23.06 2.78
N ASN A 437 3.55 -22.67 3.73
CA ASN A 437 4.18 -23.61 4.66
C ASN A 437 3.16 -24.23 5.63
N MET A 438 2.19 -23.44 6.11
CA MET A 438 1.12 -23.91 6.98
C MET A 438 0.21 -24.93 6.27
N GLN A 439 -0.24 -24.64 5.05
CA GLN A 439 -1.00 -25.57 4.20
C GLN A 439 -0.22 -26.86 3.92
N LYS A 440 1.08 -26.77 3.60
CA LYS A 440 1.93 -27.96 3.42
C LYS A 440 2.03 -28.82 4.68
N GLN A 441 2.13 -28.23 5.87
CA GLN A 441 2.12 -29.00 7.12
C GLN A 441 0.77 -29.68 7.38
N LEU A 442 -0.34 -28.98 7.09
CA LEU A 442 -1.69 -29.53 7.19
C LEU A 442 -1.90 -30.72 6.23
N LEU A 443 -1.50 -30.57 4.96
CA LEU A 443 -1.54 -31.64 3.95
C LEU A 443 -0.72 -32.86 4.39
N LEU A 444 0.51 -32.66 4.87
CA LEU A 444 1.36 -33.73 5.41
C LEU A 444 0.76 -34.41 6.66
N SER A 445 0.00 -33.67 7.47
CA SER A 445 -0.68 -34.23 8.64
C SER A 445 -1.85 -35.14 8.25
N GLU A 446 -2.62 -34.77 7.22
CA GLU A 446 -3.72 -35.58 6.71
C GLU A 446 -3.25 -36.80 5.90
N GLN A 447 -2.19 -36.66 5.09
CA GLN A 447 -1.56 -37.81 4.43
C GLN A 447 -1.09 -38.85 5.47
N LYS A 448 -0.51 -38.41 6.60
CA LYS A 448 -0.19 -39.30 7.73
C LYS A 448 -1.43 -39.91 8.39
N ARG A 449 -2.52 -39.14 8.53
CA ARG A 449 -3.80 -39.63 9.08
C ARG A 449 -4.41 -40.72 8.20
N ILE A 450 -4.39 -40.55 6.88
CA ILE A 450 -4.83 -41.58 5.92
C ILE A 450 -3.95 -42.83 6.02
N GLN A 451 -2.62 -42.70 6.01
CA GLN A 451 -1.73 -43.87 6.17
C GLN A 451 -1.97 -44.62 7.49
N LEU A 452 -2.31 -43.91 8.58
CA LEU A 452 -2.71 -44.54 9.84
C LEU A 452 -4.04 -45.30 9.74
N LEU A 453 -5.05 -44.74 9.05
CA LEU A 453 -6.33 -45.42 8.83
C LEU A 453 -6.19 -46.62 7.87
N GLU A 454 -5.48 -46.48 6.76
CA GLU A 454 -5.21 -47.56 5.81
C GLU A 454 -4.38 -48.71 6.44
N SER A 455 -3.42 -48.39 7.33
CA SER A 455 -2.66 -49.39 8.09
C SER A 455 -3.41 -50.01 9.29
N GLN A 456 -4.51 -49.41 9.74
CA GLN A 456 -5.45 -50.02 10.67
C GLN A 456 -6.43 -50.95 9.95
N GLY A 457 -6.99 -50.54 8.80
CA GLY A 457 -7.87 -51.36 7.97
C GLY A 457 -7.19 -52.66 7.48
N ASN A 458 -5.93 -52.59 7.05
CA ASN A 458 -5.18 -53.75 6.56
C ASN A 458 -4.74 -54.77 7.65
N LYS A 459 -5.05 -54.55 8.93
CA LYS A 459 -4.78 -55.56 9.99
C LYS A 459 -5.91 -56.58 10.19
N ALA A 460 -7.03 -56.43 9.49
CA ALA A 460 -8.20 -57.30 9.62
C ALA A 460 -8.21 -58.46 8.60
N ALA A 461 -7.33 -59.45 8.74
CA ALA A 461 -7.42 -60.73 8.04
C ALA A 461 -6.61 -61.85 8.72
N PRO A 462 -7.02 -63.13 8.63
CA PRO A 462 -8.39 -63.61 8.83
C PRO A 462 -8.39 -64.80 9.81
N GLY A 463 -9.02 -64.64 10.99
CA GLY A 463 -9.21 -65.74 11.94
C GLY A 463 -9.21 -65.32 13.39
N ASP A 464 -10.37 -64.89 13.90
CA ASP A 464 -11.19 -65.81 14.69
C ASP A 464 -12.64 -65.28 14.85
N SER A 465 -13.59 -66.19 15.07
CA SER A 465 -14.99 -65.84 15.41
C SER A 465 -15.06 -65.02 16.70
N THR A 466 -15.96 -64.04 16.91
CA THR A 466 -17.43 -64.20 16.93
C THR A 466 -18.15 -62.83 16.95
N SER A 467 -19.29 -62.72 16.27
CA SER A 467 -20.41 -61.77 16.50
C SER A 467 -20.15 -60.31 16.95
N HIS A 468 -20.55 -59.36 16.08
CA HIS A 468 -20.75 -57.90 16.27
C HIS A 468 -19.68 -56.94 15.70
N SER A 469 -19.56 -56.79 14.37
CA SER A 469 -18.88 -55.61 13.77
C SER A 469 -19.23 -55.21 12.32
N GLU A 470 -20.31 -55.71 11.70
CA GLU A 470 -20.66 -55.43 10.27
C GLU A 470 -21.08 -53.97 9.94
N LYS A 471 -20.81 -52.99 10.81
CA LYS A 471 -21.15 -51.56 10.59
C LYS A 471 -19.96 -50.59 10.65
N SER A 472 -18.74 -51.03 10.96
CA SER A 472 -17.59 -50.12 11.03
C SER A 472 -16.85 -49.92 9.70
N SER A 473 -16.78 -50.95 8.84
CA SER A 473 -15.99 -50.91 7.60
C SER A 473 -16.45 -49.85 6.59
N ASP A 474 -17.77 -49.68 6.43
CA ASP A 474 -18.33 -48.71 5.47
C ASP A 474 -18.14 -47.27 5.94
N SER A 475 -18.15 -47.04 7.26
CA SER A 475 -17.82 -45.76 7.89
C SER A 475 -16.36 -45.37 7.62
N ASP A 476 -15.43 -46.32 7.77
CA ASP A 476 -14.01 -46.07 7.53
C ASP A 476 -13.74 -45.79 6.04
N PHE A 477 -14.42 -46.51 5.13
CA PHE A 477 -14.30 -46.30 3.69
C PHE A 477 -14.86 -44.93 3.24
N ALA A 478 -16.01 -44.52 3.77
CA ALA A 478 -16.58 -43.19 3.53
C ALA A 478 -15.66 -42.07 4.09
N THR A 479 -15.07 -42.29 5.26
CA THR A 479 -14.09 -41.37 5.88
C THR A 479 -12.83 -41.23 5.02
N ILE A 480 -12.30 -42.34 4.48
CA ILE A 480 -11.16 -42.34 3.55
C ILE A 480 -11.51 -41.62 2.24
N SER A 481 -12.73 -41.78 1.71
CA SER A 481 -13.18 -41.07 0.51
C SER A 481 -13.25 -39.56 0.73
N THR A 482 -13.83 -39.12 1.85
CA THR A 482 -13.92 -37.69 2.22
C THR A 482 -12.53 -37.08 2.39
N LEU A 483 -11.61 -37.80 3.04
CA LEU A 483 -10.22 -37.40 3.20
C LEU A 483 -9.46 -37.29 1.87
N LYS A 484 -9.69 -38.19 0.92
CA LYS A 484 -9.11 -38.09 -0.44
C LYS A 484 -9.63 -36.87 -1.19
N GLN A 485 -10.91 -36.52 -1.00
CA GLN A 485 -11.51 -35.34 -1.59
C GLN A 485 -10.97 -34.04 -0.97
N GLN A 486 -10.76 -33.99 0.36
CA GLN A 486 -10.10 -32.88 1.05
C GLN A 486 -8.65 -32.68 0.59
N ILE A 487 -7.88 -33.77 0.40
CA ILE A 487 -6.52 -33.70 -0.16
C ILE A 487 -6.54 -33.10 -1.58
N MET A 488 -7.44 -33.57 -2.45
CA MET A 488 -7.54 -33.08 -3.82
C MET A 488 -7.87 -31.57 -3.88
N ILE A 489 -8.77 -31.09 -3.02
CA ILE A 489 -9.08 -29.67 -2.89
C ILE A 489 -7.84 -28.87 -2.44
N ARG A 490 -7.11 -29.35 -1.43
CA ARG A 490 -5.88 -28.66 -0.97
C ARG A 490 -4.72 -28.72 -1.96
N GLU A 491 -4.64 -29.76 -2.79
CA GLU A 491 -3.68 -29.82 -3.90
C GLU A 491 -4.00 -28.74 -4.94
N GLN A 492 -5.29 -28.50 -5.25
CA GLN A 492 -5.73 -27.39 -6.11
C GLN A 492 -5.49 -26.02 -5.47
N GLU A 493 -5.76 -25.84 -4.17
CA GLU A 493 -5.44 -24.59 -3.43
C GLU A 493 -3.93 -24.27 -3.49
N VAL A 494 -3.07 -25.27 -3.25
CA VAL A 494 -1.61 -25.12 -3.31
C VAL A 494 -1.13 -24.78 -4.73
N GLU A 495 -1.76 -25.33 -5.76
CA GLU A 495 -1.46 -25.00 -7.16
C GLU A 495 -1.89 -23.57 -7.53
N LEU A 496 -3.08 -23.13 -7.07
CA LEU A 496 -3.54 -21.74 -7.18
C LEU A 496 -2.59 -20.76 -6.48
N HIS A 497 -2.19 -21.02 -5.24
CA HIS A 497 -1.23 -20.20 -4.50
C HIS A 497 0.16 -20.16 -5.18
N LEU A 498 0.60 -21.28 -5.78
CA LEU A 498 1.83 -21.32 -6.58
C LEU A 498 1.74 -20.46 -7.84
N SER A 499 0.59 -20.46 -8.53
CA SER A 499 0.37 -19.58 -9.69
C SER A 499 0.34 -18.11 -9.27
N ALA A 500 -0.46 -17.77 -8.25
CA ALA A 500 -0.54 -16.40 -7.71
C ALA A 500 0.83 -15.86 -7.28
N LYS A 501 1.63 -16.66 -6.56
CA LYS A 501 3.01 -16.29 -6.20
C LYS A 501 3.88 -16.00 -7.43
N LYS A 502 3.78 -16.83 -8.47
CA LYS A 502 4.55 -16.69 -9.71
C LYS A 502 4.14 -15.45 -10.51
N ASP A 503 2.87 -15.07 -10.48
CA ASP A 503 2.37 -13.88 -11.15
C ASP A 503 2.69 -12.59 -10.38
N ILE A 504 2.67 -12.62 -9.04
CA ILE A 504 3.23 -11.54 -8.20
C ILE A 504 4.73 -11.37 -8.50
N GLU A 505 5.51 -12.45 -8.54
CA GLU A 505 6.94 -12.39 -8.84
C GLU A 505 7.23 -11.76 -10.21
N LYS A 506 6.45 -12.09 -11.25
CA LYS A 506 6.52 -11.43 -12.57
C LYS A 506 6.19 -9.94 -12.50
N ARG A 507 5.13 -9.55 -11.79
CA ARG A 507 4.73 -8.13 -11.61
C ARG A 507 5.84 -7.34 -10.93
N THR A 508 6.36 -7.83 -9.80
CA THR A 508 7.49 -7.21 -9.09
C THR A 508 8.75 -7.11 -9.96
N GLN A 509 9.08 -8.13 -10.78
CA GLN A 509 10.19 -8.05 -11.73
C GLN A 509 9.97 -6.98 -12.82
N MET A 510 8.73 -6.80 -13.29
CA MET A 510 8.37 -5.78 -14.27
C MET A 510 8.43 -4.37 -13.67
N GLU A 511 7.94 -4.19 -12.44
CA GLU A 511 8.04 -2.94 -11.67
C GLU A 511 9.50 -2.56 -11.39
N LEU A 512 10.33 -3.50 -10.94
CA LEU A 512 11.78 -3.28 -10.75
C LEU A 512 12.46 -2.82 -12.05
N LYS A 513 12.07 -3.40 -13.19
CA LYS A 513 12.61 -3.03 -14.51
C LYS A 513 12.15 -1.63 -14.94
N LEU A 514 10.89 -1.28 -14.69
CA LEU A 514 10.35 0.08 -14.93
C LEU A 514 11.07 1.11 -14.04
N LEU A 515 11.17 0.85 -12.74
CA LEU A 515 11.85 1.72 -11.78
C LEU A 515 13.33 1.91 -12.12
N SER A 516 14.03 0.83 -12.51
CA SER A 516 15.42 0.89 -12.98
C SER A 516 15.57 1.76 -14.24
N THR A 517 14.60 1.69 -15.17
CA THR A 517 14.58 2.52 -16.38
C THR A 517 14.37 4.00 -16.02
N CYS A 518 13.40 4.31 -15.15
CA CYS A 518 13.15 5.68 -14.67
C CYS A 518 14.35 6.26 -13.92
N LEU A 519 15.01 5.48 -13.07
CA LEU A 519 16.24 5.89 -12.37
C LEU A 519 17.40 6.16 -13.35
N HIS A 520 17.54 5.35 -14.40
CA HIS A 520 18.54 5.57 -15.44
C HIS A 520 18.29 6.88 -16.20
N ASP A 521 17.05 7.14 -16.60
CA ASP A 521 16.67 8.38 -17.29
C ASP A 521 16.85 9.61 -16.39
N MET A 522 16.48 9.54 -15.10
CA MET A 522 16.77 10.61 -14.14
C MET A 522 18.28 10.86 -13.98
N ALA A 523 19.10 9.79 -13.91
CA ALA A 523 20.56 9.93 -13.82
C ALA A 523 21.16 10.56 -15.09
N LEU A 524 20.66 10.21 -16.27
CA LEU A 524 21.02 10.85 -17.54
C LEU A 524 20.64 12.34 -17.55
N LYS A 525 19.42 12.69 -17.11
CA LYS A 525 18.97 14.08 -17.01
C LYS A 525 19.80 14.89 -16.01
N TYR A 526 20.11 14.30 -14.85
CA TYR A 526 20.99 14.92 -13.85
C TYR A 526 22.40 15.18 -14.42
N HIS A 527 22.98 14.21 -15.13
CA HIS A 527 24.27 14.40 -15.82
C HIS A 527 24.22 15.48 -16.91
N GLN A 528 23.13 15.57 -17.68
CA GLN A 528 22.90 16.64 -18.65
C GLN A 528 22.86 18.01 -17.96
N CYS A 529 22.04 18.17 -16.90
CA CYS A 529 21.97 19.41 -16.12
C CYS A 529 23.34 19.80 -15.51
N LYS A 530 24.07 18.84 -14.93
CA LYS A 530 25.41 19.05 -14.37
C LYS A 530 26.42 19.49 -15.44
N SER A 531 26.32 18.97 -16.66
CA SER A 531 27.14 19.41 -17.79
C SER A 531 26.81 20.84 -18.23
N ILE A 532 25.52 21.20 -18.27
CA ILE A 532 25.07 22.56 -18.62
C ILE A 532 25.54 23.57 -17.57
N ILE A 533 25.41 23.26 -16.28
CA ILE A 533 25.90 24.11 -15.18
C ILE A 533 27.41 24.39 -15.35
N LYS A 534 28.21 23.35 -15.62
CA LYS A 534 29.66 23.49 -15.85
C LYS A 534 29.99 24.39 -17.06
N GLN A 535 29.21 24.28 -18.15
CA GLN A 535 29.37 25.15 -19.31
C GLN A 535 29.04 26.61 -18.99
N LEU A 536 27.95 26.85 -18.23
CA LEU A 536 27.58 28.20 -17.78
C LEU A 536 28.63 28.81 -16.83
N ASP A 537 29.22 28.02 -15.94
CA ASP A 537 30.32 28.46 -15.06
C ASP A 537 31.59 28.83 -15.87
N GLU A 538 31.90 28.06 -16.92
CA GLU A 538 33.02 28.34 -17.84
C GLU A 538 32.77 29.61 -18.67
N GLU A 539 31.56 29.79 -19.21
CA GLU A 539 31.14 31.01 -19.92
C GLU A 539 31.14 32.25 -19.02
N LEU A 540 30.59 32.15 -17.80
CA LEU A 540 30.55 33.22 -16.81
C LEU A 540 31.95 33.60 -16.33
N SER A 541 32.87 32.63 -16.21
CA SER A 541 34.28 32.87 -15.92
C SER A 541 34.98 33.59 -17.09
N SER A 542 34.72 33.18 -18.33
CA SER A 542 35.23 33.87 -19.53
C SER A 542 34.70 35.30 -19.63
N LEU A 543 33.42 35.52 -19.31
CA LEU A 543 32.79 36.83 -19.34
C LEU A 543 33.38 37.76 -18.26
N LYS A 544 33.55 37.27 -17.02
CA LYS A 544 34.27 37.98 -15.95
C LYS A 544 35.68 38.39 -16.38
N GLN A 545 36.43 37.48 -17.02
CA GLN A 545 37.77 37.78 -17.53
C GLN A 545 37.75 38.86 -18.62
N LYS A 546 36.81 38.81 -19.57
CA LYS A 546 36.63 39.85 -20.61
C LYS A 546 36.26 41.21 -20.00
N CYS A 547 35.37 41.24 -19.01
CA CYS A 547 35.04 42.47 -18.28
C CYS A 547 36.26 43.04 -17.55
N GLN A 548 37.03 42.20 -16.85
CA GLN A 548 38.24 42.67 -16.16
C GLN A 548 39.29 43.23 -17.13
N ILE A 549 39.50 42.59 -18.29
CA ILE A 549 40.39 43.10 -19.34
C ILE A 549 39.89 44.46 -19.86
N SER A 550 38.57 44.61 -20.04
CA SER A 550 37.96 45.85 -20.51
C SER A 550 38.13 46.99 -19.50
N ILE A 551 37.85 46.74 -18.22
CA ILE A 551 38.08 47.69 -17.11
C ILE A 551 39.55 48.11 -17.05
N ASN A 552 40.47 47.15 -17.06
CA ASN A 552 41.91 47.43 -17.03
C ASN A 552 42.39 48.24 -18.25
N SER A 553 41.73 48.11 -19.41
CA SER A 553 42.05 48.92 -20.60
C SER A 553 41.57 50.37 -20.48
N ILE A 554 40.41 50.60 -19.86
CA ILE A 554 39.85 51.93 -19.58
C ILE A 554 40.71 52.66 -18.53
N ASP A 555 41.22 51.94 -17.53
CA ASP A 555 42.16 52.49 -16.55
C ASP A 555 43.52 52.87 -17.19
N GLN A 556 43.97 52.14 -18.21
CA GLN A 556 45.19 52.50 -18.96
C GLN A 556 44.98 53.72 -19.88
N GLU A 557 43.83 53.85 -20.56
CA GLU A 557 43.53 55.03 -21.36
C GLU A 557 43.33 56.28 -20.49
N SER A 558 42.60 56.18 -19.39
CA SER A 558 42.41 57.31 -18.44
C SER A 558 43.70 57.71 -17.71
N GLY A 559 44.61 56.76 -17.46
CA GLY A 559 45.96 57.02 -16.96
C GLY A 559 46.84 57.84 -17.92
N ILE A 560 46.55 57.83 -19.22
CA ILE A 560 47.25 58.66 -20.23
C ILE A 560 46.71 60.09 -20.25
N TYR A 561 45.40 60.28 -20.06
CA TYR A 561 44.78 61.62 -20.02
C TYR A 561 45.07 62.42 -18.73
N ASN A 562 45.34 61.76 -17.61
CA ASN A 562 45.61 62.43 -16.33
C ASN A 562 47.01 63.07 -16.18
N LYS A 563 47.81 63.13 -17.25
CA LYS A 563 49.14 63.79 -17.22
C LYS A 563 49.15 65.23 -17.72
N ASP A 564 48.10 65.68 -18.42
CA ASP A 564 47.94 67.03 -18.95
C ASP A 564 46.54 67.59 -18.64
N GLY A 565 46.30 68.10 -17.42
CA GLY A 565 44.98 68.67 -17.11
C GLY A 565 44.70 69.03 -15.65
N ILE A 566 45.31 70.09 -15.12
CA ILE A 566 44.75 70.76 -13.93
C ILE A 566 43.55 71.59 -14.38
N HIS A 567 42.34 71.25 -13.91
CA HIS A 567 41.40 72.21 -13.26
C HIS A 567 40.01 71.59 -12.95
N SER A 568 39.56 71.80 -11.71
CA SER A 568 38.17 72.09 -11.28
C SER A 568 36.99 71.34 -11.93
N LEU A 569 36.26 70.57 -11.12
CA LEU A 569 34.87 70.92 -10.74
C LEU A 569 34.37 70.09 -9.55
N ASN A 570 33.39 70.63 -8.83
CA ASN A 570 32.77 70.07 -7.63
C ASN A 570 31.57 69.15 -7.95
N GLU A 571 31.30 68.24 -7.01
CA GLU A 571 29.96 67.82 -6.52
C GLU A 571 28.96 67.05 -7.41
N VAL A 572 28.33 66.05 -6.76
CA VAL A 572 26.97 65.49 -7.01
C VAL A 572 26.82 64.60 -8.28
N SER A 573 26.15 63.44 -8.28
CA SER A 573 25.36 62.71 -7.26
C SER A 573 25.59 61.19 -7.37
N TYR A 574 25.29 60.45 -6.29
CA TYR A 574 24.80 59.07 -6.46
C TYR A 574 23.47 59.07 -7.23
N SER A 575 23.30 58.14 -8.16
CA SER A 575 21.99 57.66 -8.58
C SER A 575 22.10 56.17 -8.91
N GLU A 576 21.39 55.35 -8.15
CA GLU A 576 21.10 53.97 -8.51
C GLU A 576 20.39 53.94 -9.87
N ASN A 577 20.68 52.91 -10.67
CA ASN A 577 19.64 52.23 -11.45
C ASN A 577 20.15 50.84 -11.84
N ILE A 578 19.59 49.84 -11.17
CA ILE A 578 19.61 48.45 -11.58
C ILE A 578 18.58 48.30 -12.71
N ASN A 579 18.94 47.56 -13.75
CA ASN A 579 18.03 46.82 -14.63
C ASN A 579 18.73 45.51 -14.98
#